data_AF-A0A2V7Y643-F1
#
_entry.id   AF-A0A2V7Y643-F1
#
_cell.length_a   1.000
_cell.length_b   1.000
_cell.length_c   1.000
_cell.angle_alpha   90.00
_cell.angle_beta   90.00
_cell.angle_gamma   90.00
#
_symmetry.space_group_name_H-M   'P 1'
#
loop_
_entity.id
_entity.type
_entity.pdbx_description
1 polymer ?
#
loop_
_entity_poly.entity_id
_entity_poly.type
_entity_poly.pdbx_seq_one_letter_code
_entity_poly.pdbx_strand_id
1 'polypeptide(L)'
;MTQHSSLSPERWAQFSLDQQILMIGNEMNRAKRSIELGDRQDLSLSYERVLRLVDLTVEVQRRSTLRRELLRWRDLIAELYIRTEPSASDHDAAFRALLQFTPVAAQQIPFVLG
;
A
#
# COMPACT_ATOMS: atom_id res chain seq x y z
N MET A 1 10.12 13.98 23.18
CA MET A 1 10.04 12.54 23.45
C MET A 1 9.27 11.88 22.31
N THR A 2 9.93 11.52 21.21
CA THR A 2 9.31 10.94 20.02
C THR A 2 9.37 9.42 20.12
N GLN A 3 8.34 8.83 20.75
CA GLN A 3 8.14 7.39 20.76
C GLN A 3 7.45 6.97 19.45
N HIS A 4 8.17 7.07 18.32
CA HIS A 4 7.77 6.41 17.08
C HIS A 4 8.55 5.09 17.03
N SER A 5 7.95 4.02 17.53
CA SER A 5 8.45 2.68 17.31
C SER A 5 8.47 2.42 15.81
N SER A 6 9.64 2.52 15.17
CA SER A 6 9.82 2.01 13.82
C SER A 6 9.38 0.54 13.83
N LEU A 7 8.43 0.21 12.96
CA LEU A 7 7.99 -1.15 12.77
C LEU A 7 9.19 -1.96 12.24
N SER A 8 9.66 -2.94 13.00
CA SER A 8 10.79 -3.79 12.60
C SER A 8 10.32 -4.93 11.71
N PRO A 9 11.18 -5.49 10.82
CA PRO A 9 10.86 -6.67 10.03
C PRO A 9 10.36 -7.85 10.87
N GLU A 10 10.96 -8.07 12.05
CA GLU A 10 10.58 -9.18 12.95
C GLU A 10 9.16 -9.02 13.49
N ARG A 11 8.77 -7.79 13.83
CA ARG A 11 7.39 -7.47 14.25
C ARG A 11 6.43 -7.57 13.07
N TRP A 12 6.85 -7.10 11.90
CA TRP A 12 6.03 -7.16 10.68
C TRP A 12 5.75 -8.60 10.24
N ALA A 13 6.73 -9.49 10.39
CA ALA A 13 6.60 -10.91 10.07
C ALA A 13 5.59 -11.66 10.94
N GLN A 14 5.13 -11.08 12.07
CA GLN A 14 4.10 -11.68 12.92
C GLN A 14 2.68 -11.52 12.36
N PHE A 15 2.47 -10.56 11.44
CA PHE A 15 1.19 -10.38 10.78
C PHE A 15 1.03 -11.38 9.64
N SER A 16 -0.20 -11.89 9.47
CA SER A 16 -0.53 -12.69 8.29
C SER A 16 -0.42 -11.84 7.02
N LEU A 17 -0.26 -12.48 5.85
CA LEU A 17 -0.25 -11.76 4.59
C LEU A 17 -1.53 -10.92 4.40
N ASP A 18 -2.70 -11.46 4.76
CA ASP A 18 -3.96 -10.72 4.68
C ASP A 18 -3.91 -9.43 5.51
N GLN A 19 -3.38 -9.51 6.73
CA GLN A 19 -3.20 -8.34 7.60
C GLN A 19 -2.22 -7.33 6.99
N GLN A 20 -1.07 -7.80 6.48
CA GLN A 20 -0.08 -6.94 5.84
C GLN A 20 -0.68 -6.19 4.64
N ILE A 21 -1.39 -6.90 3.75
CA ILE A 21 -2.04 -6.31 2.58
C ILE A 21 -3.13 -5.32 2.99
N LEU A 22 -3.96 -5.64 3.98
CA LEU A 22 -5.00 -4.73 4.48
C LEU A 22 -4.41 -3.47 5.16
N MET A 23 -3.27 -3.60 5.85
CA MET A 23 -2.58 -2.44 6.44
C MET A 23 -1.98 -1.53 5.36
N ILE A 24 -1.42 -2.10 4.28
CA ILE A 24 -1.03 -1.32 3.09
C ILE A 24 -2.29 -0.67 2.47
N GLY A 25 -3.38 -1.42 2.38
CA GLY A 25 -4.66 -0.95 1.86
C GLY A 25 -5.25 0.22 2.65
N ASN A 26 -5.05 0.28 3.97
CA ASN A 26 -5.48 1.43 4.79
C ASN A 26 -4.76 2.72 4.38
N GLU A 27 -3.46 2.65 4.07
CA GLU A 27 -2.70 3.82 3.61
C GLU A 27 -3.03 4.17 2.15
N MET A 28 -3.36 3.18 1.29
CA MET A 28 -3.94 3.45 -0.03
C MET A 28 -5.28 4.18 0.08
N ASN A 29 -6.17 3.74 0.97
CA ASN A 29 -7.45 4.41 1.21
C ASN A 29 -7.27 5.84 1.77
N ARG A 30 -6.23 6.07 2.57
CA ARG A 30 -5.85 7.42 3.03
C ARG A 30 -5.41 8.29 1.84
N ALA A 31 -4.54 7.76 0.98
CA ALA A 31 -4.11 8.44 -0.24
C ALA A 31 -5.30 8.79 -1.15
N LYS A 32 -6.27 7.89 -1.33
CA LYS A 32 -7.51 8.19 -2.07
C LYS A 32 -8.24 9.43 -1.54
N ARG A 33 -8.44 9.51 -0.21
CA ARG A 33 -9.04 10.69 0.42
C ARG A 33 -8.22 11.96 0.18
N SER A 34 -6.90 11.87 0.24
CA SER A 34 -6.02 13.02 -0.05
C SER A 34 -6.14 13.48 -1.51
N ILE A 35 -6.32 12.56 -2.47
CA ILE A 35 -6.60 12.90 -3.87
C ILE A 35 -7.94 13.65 -3.99
N GLU A 36 -9.00 13.14 -3.36
CA GLU A 36 -10.33 13.76 -3.38
C GLU A 36 -10.32 15.18 -2.79
N LEU A 37 -9.51 15.40 -1.74
CA LEU A 37 -9.36 16.70 -1.08
C LEU A 37 -8.33 17.62 -1.76
N GLY A 38 -7.57 17.13 -2.75
CA GLY A 38 -6.47 17.87 -3.37
C GLY A 38 -5.27 18.11 -2.45
N ASP A 39 -5.12 17.34 -1.37
CA ASP A 39 -4.02 17.47 -0.41
C ASP A 39 -2.79 16.70 -0.88
N ARG A 40 -1.89 17.40 -1.57
CA ARG A 40 -0.66 16.78 -2.10
C ARG A 40 0.33 16.37 -1.02
N GLN A 41 0.35 17.07 0.13
CA GLN A 41 1.30 16.73 1.20
C GLN A 41 0.90 15.42 1.87
N ASP A 42 -0.38 15.28 2.23
CA ASP A 42 -0.88 14.05 2.84
C ASP A 42 -0.89 12.88 1.86
N LEU A 43 -1.09 13.14 0.57
CA LEU A 43 -0.93 12.13 -0.49
C LEU A 43 0.50 11.58 -0.52
N SER A 44 1.50 12.46 -0.52
CA SER A 44 2.92 12.09 -0.51
C SER A 44 3.26 11.23 0.71
N LEU A 45 2.84 11.65 1.90
CA LEU A 45 3.06 10.90 3.14
C LEU A 45 2.37 9.53 3.14
N SER A 46 1.18 9.44 2.55
CA SER A 46 0.46 8.17 2.43
C SER A 46 1.19 7.19 1.52
N TYR A 47 1.68 7.66 0.35
CA TYR A 47 2.47 6.82 -0.54
C TYR A 47 3.83 6.41 0.04
N GLU A 48 4.52 7.29 0.77
CA GLU A 48 5.75 6.91 1.49
C GLU A 48 5.51 5.75 2.47
N ARG A 49 4.38 5.80 3.19
CA ARG A 49 3.99 4.70 4.10
C ARG A 49 3.64 3.43 3.33
N VAL A 50 2.91 3.53 2.23
CA VAL A 50 2.62 2.38 1.35
C VAL A 50 3.91 1.72 0.89
N LEU A 51 4.85 2.49 0.33
CA LEU A 51 6.14 1.98 -0.14
C LEU A 51 6.91 1.29 0.99
N ARG A 52 6.98 1.92 2.17
CA ARG A 52 7.63 1.33 3.36
C ARG A 52 7.02 0.00 3.79
N LEU A 53 5.70 -0.10 3.83
CA LEU A 53 5.02 -1.32 4.26
C LEU A 53 5.16 -2.44 3.21
N VAL A 54 5.19 -2.10 1.93
CA VAL A 54 5.46 -3.06 0.85
C VAL A 54 6.89 -3.57 0.94
N ASP A 55 7.87 -2.70 1.16
CA ASP A 55 9.27 -3.08 1.32
C ASP A 55 9.46 -4.03 2.51
N LEU A 56 8.82 -3.73 3.65
CA LEU A 56 8.80 -4.65 4.79
C LEU A 56 8.13 -6.00 4.44
N THR A 57 7.04 -5.98 3.68
CA THR A 57 6.34 -7.19 3.23
C THR A 57 7.21 -8.03 2.31
N VAL A 58 7.93 -7.39 1.39
CA VAL A 58 8.90 -8.03 0.47
C VAL A 58 10.05 -8.67 1.25
N GLU A 59 10.58 -7.97 2.26
CA GLU A 59 11.70 -8.42 3.09
C GLU A 59 11.35 -9.69 3.88
N VAL A 60 10.17 -9.74 4.50
CA VAL A 60 9.74 -10.88 5.33
C VAL A 60 9.10 -12.02 4.51
N GLN A 61 8.85 -11.81 3.21
CA GLN A 61 8.19 -12.80 2.37
C GLN A 61 9.14 -13.88 1.87
N ARG A 62 8.82 -15.14 2.19
CA ARG A 62 9.58 -16.32 1.76
C ARG A 62 9.27 -16.78 0.33
N ARG A 63 8.05 -16.53 -0.15
CA ARG A 63 7.61 -16.95 -1.50
C ARG A 63 8.16 -16.00 -2.57
N SER A 64 9.11 -16.47 -3.37
CA SER A 64 9.79 -15.68 -4.41
C SER A 64 8.84 -15.14 -5.49
N THR A 65 7.82 -15.91 -5.87
CA THR A 65 6.80 -15.48 -6.85
C THR A 65 5.98 -14.31 -6.35
N LEU A 66 5.45 -14.39 -5.12
CA LEU A 66 4.72 -13.31 -4.49
C LEU A 66 5.61 -12.07 -4.29
N ARG A 67 6.85 -12.26 -3.84
CA ARG A 67 7.81 -11.17 -3.67
C ARG A 67 8.04 -10.40 -4.98
N ARG A 68 8.16 -11.11 -6.11
CA ARG A 68 8.29 -10.49 -7.43
C ARG A 68 7.06 -9.68 -7.81
N GLU A 69 5.85 -10.22 -7.60
CA GLU A 69 4.63 -9.47 -7.92
C GLU A 69 4.44 -8.25 -7.01
N LEU A 70 4.82 -8.33 -5.72
CA LEU A 70 4.83 -7.17 -4.81
C LEU A 70 5.81 -6.09 -5.28
N LEU A 71 6.99 -6.46 -5.77
CA LEU A 71 7.96 -5.52 -6.34
C LEU A 71 7.43 -4.84 -7.61
N ARG A 72 6.76 -5.59 -8.50
CA ARG A 72 6.10 -4.99 -9.68
C ARG A 72 4.99 -4.04 -9.28
N TRP A 73 4.19 -4.41 -8.27
CA TRP A 73 3.13 -3.55 -7.76
C TRP A 73 3.68 -2.28 -7.10
N ARG A 74 4.79 -2.40 -6.36
CA ARG A 74 5.52 -1.27 -5.76
C ARG A 74 5.91 -0.23 -6.79
N ASP A 75 6.35 -0.64 -7.99
CA ASP A 75 6.74 0.28 -9.05
C ASP A 75 5.55 1.14 -9.54
N LEU A 76 4.32 0.60 -9.53
CA LEU A 76 3.11 1.38 -9.82
C LEU A 76 2.93 2.52 -8.81
N ILE A 77 3.15 2.25 -7.53
CA ILE A 77 3.04 3.28 -6.48
C ILE A 77 4.20 4.27 -6.55
N ALA A 78 5.40 3.81 -6.85
CA ALA A 78 6.56 4.69 -7.04
C ALA A 78 6.32 5.68 -8.19
N GLU A 79 5.70 5.23 -9.29
CA GLU A 79 5.30 6.11 -10.39
C GLU A 79 4.25 7.14 -9.95
N LEU A 80 3.21 6.71 -9.22
CA LEU A 80 2.18 7.61 -8.70
C LEU A 80 2.75 8.65 -7.73
N TYR A 81 3.76 8.26 -6.93
CA TYR A 81 4.39 9.13 -5.95
C TYR A 81 5.18 10.28 -6.57
N ILE A 82 5.93 10.02 -7.64
CA ILE A 82 6.77 11.05 -8.30
C ILE A 82 5.99 11.90 -9.30
N ARG A 83 4.74 11.53 -9.62
CA ARG A 83 3.93 12.21 -10.61
C ARG A 83 3.51 13.60 -10.12
N THR A 84 3.63 14.60 -10.99
CA THR A 84 3.24 15.99 -10.66
C THR A 84 1.74 16.10 -10.37
N GLU A 85 0.90 15.43 -11.16
CA GLU A 85 -0.55 15.47 -11.03
C GLU A 85 -1.09 14.10 -10.62
N PRO A 86 -1.82 14.01 -9.49
CA PRO A 86 -2.43 12.76 -9.07
C PRO A 86 -3.48 12.27 -10.09
N SER A 87 -3.50 10.95 -10.32
CA SER A 87 -4.52 10.30 -11.15
C SER A 87 -5.36 9.38 -10.29
N ALA A 88 -6.63 9.75 -10.05
CA ALA A 88 -7.56 8.94 -9.26
C ALA A 88 -7.81 7.57 -9.91
N SER A 89 -7.90 7.50 -11.24
CA SER A 89 -8.11 6.24 -11.95
C SER A 89 -6.94 5.28 -11.81
N ASP A 90 -5.71 5.80 -11.92
CA ASP A 90 -4.51 4.96 -11.80
C ASP A 90 -4.27 4.54 -10.35
N HIS A 91 -4.58 5.43 -9.40
CA HIS A 91 -4.63 5.09 -7.98
C HIS A 91 -5.60 3.94 -7.71
N ASP A 92 -6.86 4.06 -8.17
CA ASP A 92 -7.88 3.04 -7.97
C ASP A 92 -7.52 1.71 -8.66
N ALA A 93 -6.86 1.75 -9.82
CA ALA A 93 -6.35 0.57 -10.50
C ALA A 93 -5.25 -0.13 -9.68
N ALA A 94 -4.27 0.63 -9.17
CA ALA A 94 -3.23 0.10 -8.29
C ALA A 94 -3.82 -0.44 -6.98
N PHE A 95 -4.77 0.27 -6.37
CA PHE A 95 -5.42 -0.18 -5.15
C PHE A 95 -6.23 -1.46 -5.36
N ARG A 96 -6.95 -1.59 -6.48
CA ARG A 96 -7.64 -2.84 -6.85
C ARG A 96 -6.67 -4.00 -6.98
N ALA A 97 -5.55 -3.78 -7.66
CA ALA A 97 -4.51 -4.81 -7.83
C ALA A 97 -3.92 -5.27 -6.48
N LEU A 98 -3.70 -4.35 -5.53
CA LEU A 98 -3.25 -4.68 -4.18
C LEU A 98 -4.23 -5.62 -3.47
N LEU A 99 -5.51 -5.27 -3.49
CA LEU A 99 -6.53 -6.04 -2.78
C LEU A 99 -6.70 -7.45 -3.38
N GLN A 100 -6.38 -7.62 -4.67
CA GLN A 100 -6.44 -8.92 -5.34
C GLN A 100 -5.28 -9.87 -4.99
N PHE A 101 -4.25 -9.43 -4.25
CA PHE A 101 -3.18 -10.33 -3.79
C PHE A 101 -3.67 -11.43 -2.83
N THR A 102 -4.78 -11.20 -2.14
CA THR A 102 -5.40 -12.23 -1.29
C THR A 102 -6.92 -12.24 -1.42
N PRO A 103 -7.59 -13.41 -1.29
CA PRO A 103 -9.04 -13.48 -1.32
C PRO A 103 -9.72 -12.67 -0.20
N VAL A 104 -9.08 -12.56 0.96
CA VAL A 104 -9.60 -11.80 2.11
C VAL A 104 -9.57 -10.30 1.82
N ALA A 105 -8.46 -9.78 1.30
CA ALA A 105 -8.35 -8.37 0.95
C ALA A 105 -9.28 -8.01 -0.23
N ALA A 106 -9.48 -8.92 -1.20
CA ALA A 106 -10.34 -8.69 -2.35
C ALA A 106 -11.81 -8.43 -1.96
N GLN A 107 -12.27 -8.96 -0.83
CA GLN A 107 -13.61 -8.68 -0.28
C GLN A 107 -13.81 -7.20 0.06
N GLN A 108 -12.74 -6.42 0.22
CA GLN A 108 -12.83 -4.99 0.53
C GLN A 108 -13.13 -4.11 -0.68
N ILE A 109 -12.92 -4.62 -1.91
CA ILE A 109 -13.06 -3.85 -3.15
C ILE A 109 -14.41 -3.08 -3.23
N PRO A 110 -15.59 -3.70 -2.94
CA PRO A 110 -16.86 -2.99 -3.03
C PRO A 110 -17.02 -1.84 -2.02
N PHE A 111 -16.23 -1.81 -0.95
CA PHE A 111 -16.34 -0.81 0.12
C PHE A 111 -15.37 0.36 -0.04
N VAL A 112 -14.27 0.17 -0.77
CA VAL A 112 -13.20 1.18 -0.92
C VAL A 112 -13.02 1.67 -2.36
N LEU A 113 -13.54 0.92 -3.34
CA LEU A 113 -13.48 1.23 -4.77
C LEU A 113 -14.84 1.09 -5.47
N GLY A 114 -15.92 0.97 -4.68
CA GLY A 114 -17.30 0.98 -5.15
C GLY A 114 -17.88 2.38 -5.23
#